data_AF-A0A4Q4C3P0-F1
#
_entry.id   AF-A0A4Q4C3P0-F1
#
_cell.length_a   1.000
_cell.length_b   1.000
_cell.length_c   1.000
_cell.angle_alpha   90.00
_cell.angle_beta   90.00
_cell.angle_gamma   90.00
#
_symmetry.space_group_name_H-M   'P 1'
#
loop_
_entity.id
_entity.type
_entity.pdbx_description
1 polymer ?
#
loop_
_entity_poly.entity_id
_entity_poly.type
_entity_poly.pdbx_seq_one_letter_code
_entity_poly.pdbx_strand_id
1 'polypeptide(L)'
;LHGIREPSFHHGGGGVRDHVLPGNKEYREGDEIQRPPSGGGGGGSEGSPDGSGEDAFRFVLTREEFLTLFLDDLELPDLAKRRLVEGSDPAWHRAGYSVAGTPSNLSLARTMRNSLSRRIALKRPKPAEVLALEAEIAALEGDPEAVDRLLALKAELATQVKRSQRIPWIDPIDVRYRRFEPVPRPVARAVMFCLMDVSGSMTEDMKDLAKRFYTLLFLFLQRRYKHVDLVFIRHTHEAAEVDEQTFFHSRETGGTLVSTALEEMRKVVEDRYPPSDWNIYAAQASDGDNAAGDSQRTARLLIDTILPACQYYAYIEVGRDSEHGMPGFPRGPTDLWRTYEQLVSAGAPMAMKKVRNRREIFPVFRELFAKRGILEEAKG
;
A
#
# COMPACT_ATOMS: atom_id res chain seq x y z
N LEU A 1 -2.47 -18.55 -24.91
CA LEU A 1 -2.77 -17.11 -24.73
C LEU A 1 -4.26 -16.96 -24.44
N HIS A 2 -4.67 -17.21 -23.20
CA HIS A 2 -6.03 -16.96 -22.74
C HIS A 2 -5.95 -16.06 -21.51
N GLY A 3 -6.77 -15.00 -21.46
CA GLY A 3 -7.05 -14.31 -20.22
C GLY A 3 -7.06 -12.80 -20.27
N ILE A 4 -7.93 -12.19 -21.08
CA ILE A 4 -8.57 -10.94 -20.69
C ILE A 4 -10.06 -11.11 -21.04
N ARG A 5 -10.89 -11.40 -20.05
CA ARG A 5 -12.35 -11.27 -20.18
C ARG A 5 -12.75 -9.93 -19.58
N GLU A 6 -13.41 -9.13 -20.40
CA GLU A 6 -14.01 -7.86 -20.02
C GLU A 6 -15.26 -8.12 -19.15
N PRO A 7 -15.45 -7.41 -18.02
CA PRO A 7 -16.61 -7.63 -17.16
C PRO A 7 -17.88 -7.04 -17.81
N SER A 8 -18.94 -7.85 -17.88
CA SER A 8 -20.27 -7.41 -18.33
C SER A 8 -21.23 -7.29 -17.15
N PHE A 9 -21.84 -6.12 -17.00
CA PHE A 9 -22.87 -5.87 -16.00
C PHE A 9 -24.21 -6.42 -16.49
N HIS A 10 -24.95 -7.09 -15.60
CA HIS A 10 -26.31 -7.54 -15.82
C HIS A 10 -27.20 -6.98 -14.70
N HIS A 11 -28.45 -6.63 -15.02
CA HIS A 11 -29.40 -6.13 -14.02
C HIS A 11 -29.91 -7.26 -13.12
N GLY A 12 -29.33 -7.42 -11.92
CA GLY A 12 -29.78 -8.40 -10.92
C GLY A 12 -31.19 -8.12 -10.39
N GLY A 13 -32.02 -9.16 -10.23
CA GLY A 13 -33.47 -9.11 -9.99
C GLY A 13 -33.98 -8.57 -8.64
N GLY A 14 -33.17 -7.78 -7.93
CA GLY A 14 -33.56 -7.12 -6.68
C GLY A 14 -33.92 -5.63 -6.89
N GLY A 15 -34.71 -5.09 -5.96
CA GLY A 15 -35.14 -3.68 -5.93
C GLY A 15 -36.55 -3.44 -6.50
N VAL A 16 -37.13 -2.28 -6.15
CA VAL A 16 -38.38 -1.77 -6.75
C VAL A 16 -38.06 -1.34 -8.17
N ARG A 17 -38.79 -1.86 -9.16
CA ARG A 17 -38.56 -1.59 -10.58
C ARG A 17 -39.84 -1.11 -11.24
N ASP A 18 -39.80 0.10 -11.77
CA ASP A 18 -40.88 0.63 -12.60
C ASP A 18 -40.58 0.31 -14.07
N HIS A 19 -41.51 -0.38 -14.74
CA HIS A 19 -41.43 -0.60 -16.18
C HIS A 19 -42.76 -0.28 -16.84
N VAL A 20 -42.71 0.42 -17.97
CA VAL A 20 -43.89 0.75 -18.76
C VAL A 20 -44.04 -0.33 -19.83
N LEU A 21 -45.14 -1.10 -19.77
CA LEU A 21 -45.50 -2.06 -20.83
C LEU A 21 -46.39 -1.35 -21.86
N PRO A 22 -45.88 -1.00 -23.06
CA PRO A 22 -46.72 -0.43 -24.11
C PRO A 22 -47.75 -1.48 -24.57
N GLY A 23 -49.04 -1.14 -24.48
CA GLY A 23 -50.14 -2.02 -24.87
C GLY A 23 -50.92 -2.68 -23.73
N ASN A 24 -50.64 -2.32 -22.46
CA ASN A 24 -51.42 -2.79 -21.32
C ASN A 24 -52.89 -2.31 -21.41
N LYS A 25 -53.83 -3.26 -21.49
CA LYS A 25 -55.28 -3.02 -21.44
C LYS A 25 -55.96 -3.63 -20.21
N GLU A 26 -55.22 -4.34 -19.37
CA GLU A 26 -55.77 -5.22 -18.33
C GLU A 26 -55.43 -4.79 -16.89
N TYR A 27 -54.29 -4.11 -16.66
CA TYR A 27 -53.83 -3.77 -15.29
C TYR A 27 -53.81 -2.27 -15.03
N ARG A 28 -54.17 -1.86 -13.81
CA ARG A 28 -54.09 -0.48 -13.29
C ARG A 28 -53.01 -0.34 -12.22
N GLU A 29 -52.58 0.90 -11.97
CA GLU A 29 -51.59 1.21 -10.93
C GLU A 29 -52.13 0.77 -9.55
N GLY A 30 -51.40 -0.15 -8.89
CA GLY A 30 -51.79 -0.77 -7.62
C GLY A 30 -52.23 -2.24 -7.71
N ASP A 31 -52.39 -2.80 -8.92
CA ASP A 31 -52.74 -4.22 -9.08
C ASP A 31 -51.52 -5.14 -8.82
N GLU A 32 -51.72 -6.21 -8.05
CA GLU A 32 -50.71 -7.25 -7.82
C GLU A 32 -50.65 -8.22 -9.00
N ILE A 33 -49.53 -8.25 -9.73
CA ILE A 33 -49.30 -9.18 -10.84
C ILE A 33 -48.65 -10.45 -10.28
N GLN A 34 -49.19 -11.63 -10.63
CA GLN A 34 -48.57 -12.89 -10.27
C GLN A 34 -47.15 -12.98 -10.86
N ARG A 35 -46.17 -13.21 -9.97
CA ARG A 35 -44.77 -13.42 -10.35
C ARG A 35 -44.71 -14.62 -11.32
N PRO A 36 -44.08 -14.48 -12.51
CA PRO A 36 -43.96 -15.59 -13.43
C PRO A 36 -43.28 -16.77 -12.72
N PRO A 37 -43.78 -18.01 -12.89
CA PRO A 37 -43.29 -19.14 -12.14
C PRO A 37 -41.80 -19.36 -12.45
N SER A 38 -40.98 -19.22 -11.42
CA SER A 38 -39.59 -19.67 -11.44
C SER A 38 -39.60 -21.16 -11.72
N GLY A 39 -39.02 -21.57 -12.84
CA GLY A 39 -38.87 -22.97 -13.19
C GLY A 39 -38.15 -23.74 -12.08
N GLY A 40 -38.91 -24.63 -11.44
CA GLY A 40 -38.44 -25.88 -10.83
C GLY A 40 -37.62 -25.79 -9.54
N GLY A 41 -38.28 -26.09 -8.41
CA GLY A 41 -37.61 -26.50 -7.17
C GLY A 41 -38.35 -26.08 -5.91
N GLY A 42 -39.39 -26.84 -5.55
CA GLY A 42 -40.16 -26.63 -4.32
C GLY A 42 -39.47 -27.15 -3.05
N GLY A 43 -40.03 -26.77 -1.90
CA GLY A 43 -39.66 -27.22 -0.56
C GLY A 43 -39.44 -26.00 0.36
N GLY A 44 -40.36 -25.57 1.21
CA GLY A 44 -41.33 -26.38 1.96
C GLY A 44 -40.65 -26.85 3.24
N SER A 45 -40.87 -26.09 4.30
CA SER A 45 -40.48 -26.32 5.69
C SER A 45 -40.69 -27.78 6.14
N GLU A 46 -39.61 -28.53 6.30
CA GLU A 46 -39.45 -29.60 7.29
C GLU A 46 -37.97 -29.96 7.37
N GLY A 47 -37.38 -29.86 8.56
CA GLY A 47 -35.98 -30.24 8.80
C GLY A 47 -35.84 -31.76 8.85
N SER A 48 -34.96 -32.33 8.03
CA SER A 48 -34.50 -33.71 8.17
C SER A 48 -33.41 -33.82 9.24
N PRO A 49 -33.36 -34.90 10.05
CA PRO A 49 -32.40 -35.04 11.15
C PRO A 49 -30.98 -35.47 10.76
N ASP A 50 -30.72 -35.76 9.48
CA ASP A 50 -29.40 -36.13 8.98
C ASP A 50 -29.23 -35.58 7.55
N GLY A 51 -28.23 -34.72 7.35
CA GLY A 51 -27.94 -34.15 6.03
C GLY A 51 -27.24 -32.81 6.10
N SER A 52 -25.91 -32.85 6.01
CA SER A 52 -25.01 -31.72 5.79
C SER A 52 -25.47 -30.84 4.63
N GLY A 53 -26.02 -29.67 4.94
CA GLY A 53 -26.15 -28.57 4.00
C GLY A 53 -24.85 -27.76 3.98
N GLU A 54 -24.06 -27.87 2.91
CA GLU A 54 -22.94 -26.95 2.72
C GLU A 54 -23.48 -25.58 2.30
N ASP A 55 -23.21 -24.57 3.11
CA ASP A 55 -23.58 -23.17 2.88
C ASP A 55 -23.06 -22.68 1.52
N ALA A 56 -23.99 -22.22 0.68
CA ALA A 56 -23.71 -21.68 -0.64
C ALA A 56 -23.23 -20.22 -0.53
N PHE A 57 -22.06 -19.96 0.08
CA PHE A 57 -21.16 -18.82 -0.18
C PHE A 57 -19.93 -18.93 0.72
N ARG A 58 -19.05 -19.90 0.43
CA ARG A 58 -17.73 -19.98 1.07
C ARG A 58 -16.76 -19.07 0.30
N PHE A 59 -16.48 -17.88 0.83
CA PHE A 59 -15.36 -17.07 0.34
C PHE A 59 -14.07 -17.84 0.62
N VAL A 60 -13.52 -18.50 -0.40
CA VAL A 60 -12.20 -19.11 -0.32
C VAL A 60 -11.17 -18.01 -0.54
N LEU A 61 -10.96 -17.17 0.48
CA LEU A 61 -9.82 -16.27 0.49
C LEU A 61 -8.55 -17.12 0.51
N THR A 62 -7.61 -16.80 -0.38
CA THR A 62 -6.28 -17.38 -0.25
C THR A 62 -5.64 -16.86 1.04
N ARG A 63 -4.71 -17.66 1.61
CA ARG A 63 -3.94 -17.23 2.81
C ARG A 63 -3.29 -15.85 2.60
N GLU A 64 -2.86 -15.59 1.38
CA GLU A 64 -2.22 -14.35 0.98
C GLU A 64 -3.16 -13.15 0.96
N GLU A 65 -4.36 -13.30 0.39
CA GLU A 65 -5.37 -12.25 0.37
C GLU A 65 -5.87 -11.94 1.78
N PHE A 66 -6.09 -12.98 2.60
CA PHE A 66 -6.45 -12.81 4.00
C PHE A 66 -5.40 -11.98 4.76
N LEU A 67 -4.12 -12.35 4.63
CA LEU A 67 -3.03 -11.61 5.27
C LEU A 67 -2.90 -10.18 4.74
N THR A 68 -3.09 -9.95 3.45
CA THR A 68 -3.05 -8.59 2.88
C THR A 68 -4.16 -7.72 3.48
N LEU A 69 -5.40 -8.19 3.45
CA LEU A 69 -6.54 -7.45 4.03
C LEU A 69 -6.34 -7.18 5.54
N PHE A 70 -5.75 -8.14 6.25
CA PHE A 70 -5.54 -8.06 7.69
C PHE A 70 -4.42 -7.11 8.10
N LEU A 71 -3.39 -6.95 7.27
CA LEU A 71 -2.20 -6.16 7.55
C LEU A 71 -2.21 -4.78 6.88
N ASP A 72 -3.16 -4.50 5.99
CA ASP A 72 -3.17 -3.26 5.21
C ASP A 72 -3.30 -2.03 6.11
N ASP A 73 -4.05 -2.13 7.21
CA ASP A 73 -4.26 -1.03 8.18
C ASP A 73 -3.09 -0.78 9.13
N LEU A 74 -1.97 -1.50 8.94
CA LEU A 74 -0.81 -1.44 9.83
C LEU A 74 0.37 -0.78 9.13
N GLU A 75 1.12 0.03 9.89
CA GLU A 75 2.38 0.65 9.46
C GLU A 75 3.34 0.87 10.64
N LEU A 76 4.64 0.89 10.34
CA LEU A 76 5.64 1.38 11.27
C LEU A 76 5.42 2.88 11.54
N PRO A 77 5.26 3.30 12.81
CA PRO A 77 5.14 4.70 13.15
C PRO A 77 6.36 5.52 12.71
N ASP A 78 6.15 6.78 12.34
CA ASP A 78 7.24 7.75 12.11
C ASP A 78 8.37 7.28 11.18
N LEU A 79 8.00 6.66 10.04
CA LEU A 79 8.94 6.28 8.98
C LEU A 79 9.45 7.50 8.20
N ALA A 80 10.23 8.33 8.88
CA ALA A 80 10.62 9.67 8.45
C ALA A 80 11.93 9.70 7.64
N LYS A 81 12.92 8.88 8.02
CA LYS A 81 14.26 8.95 7.39
C LYS A 81 14.22 8.25 6.04
N ARG A 82 14.49 9.00 4.97
CA ARG A 82 14.52 8.50 3.59
C ARG A 82 15.85 8.88 2.97
N ARG A 83 16.61 7.89 2.50
CA ARG A 83 17.87 8.12 1.77
C ARG A 83 17.82 7.46 0.39
N LEU A 84 18.64 7.99 -0.51
CA LEU A 84 18.86 7.36 -1.81
C LEU A 84 19.59 6.04 -1.56
N VAL A 85 18.94 4.95 -1.93
CA VAL A 85 19.50 3.61 -1.82
C VAL A 85 20.04 3.22 -3.19
N GLU A 86 21.33 2.93 -3.27
CA GLU A 86 21.91 2.33 -4.47
C GLU A 86 21.20 1.01 -4.78
N GLY A 87 20.71 0.87 -6.02
CA GLY A 87 19.93 -0.30 -6.47
C GLY A 87 18.41 -0.18 -6.32
N SER A 88 17.85 0.92 -5.80
CA SER A 88 16.40 1.13 -5.82
C SER A 88 15.89 1.43 -7.23
N ASP A 89 14.75 0.85 -7.62
CA ASP A 89 14.11 1.16 -8.89
C ASP A 89 13.80 2.66 -9.02
N PRO A 90 14.29 3.33 -10.07
CA PRO A 90 14.02 4.74 -10.25
C PRO A 90 12.53 4.98 -10.55
N ALA A 91 11.99 6.06 -10.02
CA ALA A 91 10.66 6.52 -10.40
C ALA A 91 10.75 7.28 -11.73
N TRP A 92 9.92 6.91 -12.70
CA TRP A 92 9.86 7.63 -13.97
C TRP A 92 9.05 8.92 -13.81
N HIS A 93 9.71 10.05 -14.00
CA HIS A 93 9.05 11.36 -13.99
C HIS A 93 8.99 11.96 -15.39
N ARG A 94 7.93 12.73 -15.67
CA ARG A 94 7.71 13.31 -17.00
C ARG A 94 8.60 14.53 -17.19
N ALA A 95 9.70 14.35 -17.92
CA ALA A 95 10.71 15.36 -18.23
C ALA A 95 10.43 16.19 -19.50
N GLY A 96 9.14 16.38 -19.84
CA GLY A 96 8.73 17.17 -21.00
C GLY A 96 8.66 16.39 -22.32
N TYR A 97 9.27 16.93 -23.38
CA TYR A 97 9.15 16.41 -24.74
C TYR A 97 10.49 16.39 -25.49
N SER A 98 10.66 15.38 -26.32
CA SER A 98 11.82 15.19 -27.21
C SER A 98 11.38 15.17 -28.68
N VAL A 99 12.29 15.46 -29.61
CA VAL A 99 12.08 15.32 -31.06
C VAL A 99 12.22 13.88 -31.53
N ALA A 100 12.82 13.01 -30.72
CA ALA A 100 13.00 11.58 -31.00
C ALA A 100 12.54 10.72 -29.81
N GLY A 101 12.00 9.54 -30.10
CA GLY A 101 11.51 8.60 -29.09
C GLY A 101 10.75 7.41 -29.69
N THR A 102 10.28 6.52 -28.82
CA THR A 102 9.48 5.36 -29.23
C THR A 102 8.06 5.77 -29.63
N PRO A 103 7.41 5.07 -30.58
CA PRO A 103 6.05 5.37 -31.00
C PRO A 103 5.02 5.41 -29.85
N SER A 104 5.19 4.57 -28.82
CA SER A 104 4.37 4.56 -27.61
C SER A 104 4.37 5.90 -26.86
N ASN A 105 5.46 6.66 -26.94
CA ASN A 105 5.60 7.95 -26.29
C ASN A 105 5.18 9.13 -27.18
N LEU A 106 4.73 8.89 -28.42
CA LEU A 106 4.35 9.95 -29.34
C LEU A 106 3.23 10.84 -28.78
N SER A 107 3.47 12.15 -28.74
CA SER A 107 2.45 13.14 -28.41
C SER A 107 1.75 13.61 -29.67
N LEU A 108 0.64 12.96 -30.00
CA LEU A 108 -0.17 13.32 -31.16
C LEU A 108 -0.64 14.79 -31.09
N ALA A 109 -1.20 15.22 -29.96
CA ALA A 109 -1.71 16.57 -29.79
C ALA A 109 -0.64 17.65 -30.03
N ARG A 110 0.58 17.45 -29.52
CA ARG A 110 1.66 18.43 -29.69
C ARG A 110 2.26 18.38 -31.10
N THR A 111 2.40 17.19 -31.67
CA THR A 111 2.84 16.99 -33.06
C THR A 111 1.88 17.67 -34.04
N MET A 112 0.57 17.46 -33.87
CA MET A 112 -0.45 18.08 -34.71
C MET A 112 -0.48 19.61 -34.57
N ARG A 113 -0.29 20.13 -33.35
CA ARG A 113 -0.19 21.58 -33.11
C ARG A 113 1.02 22.19 -33.82
N ASN A 114 2.19 21.55 -33.75
CA ASN A 114 3.40 22.00 -34.44
C ASN A 114 3.22 21.96 -35.98
N SER A 115 2.70 20.84 -36.50
CA SER A 115 2.38 20.67 -37.92
C SER A 115 1.42 21.74 -38.42
N LEU A 116 0.35 22.04 -37.67
CA LEU A 116 -0.61 23.08 -38.04
C LEU A 116 0.06 24.45 -38.09
N SER A 117 0.83 24.80 -37.07
CA SER A 117 1.56 26.08 -36.99
C SER A 117 2.51 26.26 -38.17
N ARG A 118 3.28 25.21 -38.51
CA ARG A 118 4.18 25.20 -39.67
C ARG A 118 3.43 25.36 -40.99
N ARG A 119 2.32 24.65 -41.17
CA ARG A 119 1.51 24.75 -42.39
C ARG A 119 0.90 26.13 -42.59
N ILE A 120 0.48 26.79 -41.52
CA ILE A 120 0.01 28.18 -41.54
C ILE A 120 1.18 29.11 -41.93
N ALA A 121 2.34 28.96 -41.29
CA ALA A 121 3.51 29.80 -41.56
C ALA A 121 4.01 29.67 -43.02
N LEU A 122 4.01 28.44 -43.56
CA LEU A 122 4.42 28.15 -44.94
C LEU A 122 3.30 28.38 -45.97
N LYS A 123 2.13 28.91 -45.55
CA LYS A 123 0.97 29.18 -46.41
C LYS A 123 0.58 27.98 -47.27
N ARG A 124 0.49 26.79 -46.64
CA ARG A 124 -0.03 25.61 -47.34
C ARG A 124 -1.50 25.87 -47.70
N PRO A 125 -1.90 25.72 -48.98
CA PRO A 125 -3.28 25.95 -49.39
C PRO A 125 -4.22 24.97 -48.68
N LYS A 126 -5.40 25.45 -48.32
CA LYS A 126 -6.42 24.60 -47.69
C LYS A 126 -7.02 23.67 -48.74
N PRO A 127 -7.42 22.44 -48.40
CA PRO A 127 -8.11 21.55 -49.34
C PRO A 127 -9.34 22.20 -49.99
N ALA A 128 -10.08 23.01 -49.24
CA ALA A 128 -11.24 23.75 -49.74
C ALA A 128 -10.89 24.82 -50.80
N GLU A 129 -9.74 25.47 -50.70
CA GLU A 129 -9.29 26.49 -51.67
C GLU A 129 -8.91 25.82 -52.99
N VAL A 130 -8.24 24.66 -52.93
CA VAL A 130 -7.88 23.86 -54.11
C VAL A 130 -9.13 23.32 -54.80
N LEU A 131 -10.07 22.76 -54.04
CA LEU A 131 -11.35 22.26 -54.57
C LEU A 131 -12.20 23.38 -55.20
N ALA A 132 -12.19 24.58 -54.62
CA ALA A 132 -12.89 25.73 -55.19
C ALA A 132 -12.29 26.15 -56.53
N LEU A 133 -10.96 26.19 -56.65
CA LEU A 133 -10.28 26.45 -57.92
C LEU A 133 -10.57 25.37 -58.97
N GLU A 134 -10.56 24.10 -58.58
CA GLU A 134 -10.93 23.00 -59.48
C GLU A 134 -12.38 23.11 -59.98
N ALA A 135 -13.32 23.47 -59.11
CA ALA A 135 -14.71 23.70 -59.47
C ALA A 135 -14.89 24.93 -60.38
N GLU A 136 -14.17 26.02 -60.13
CA GLU A 136 -14.20 27.23 -60.97
C GLU A 136 -13.63 26.94 -62.37
N ILE A 137 -12.53 26.17 -62.45
CA ILE A 137 -11.98 25.71 -63.73
C ILE A 137 -12.99 24.85 -64.48
N ALA A 138 -13.60 23.86 -63.81
CA ALA A 138 -14.58 22.97 -64.43
C ALA A 138 -15.83 23.71 -64.95
N ALA A 139 -16.26 24.78 -64.26
CA ALA A 139 -17.39 25.59 -64.67
C ALA A 139 -17.10 26.47 -65.90
N LEU A 140 -15.85 26.87 -66.10
CA LEU A 140 -15.41 27.72 -67.21
C LEU A 140 -14.88 26.91 -68.41
N GLU A 141 -14.75 25.59 -68.27
CA GLU A 141 -14.31 24.72 -69.37
C GLU A 141 -15.36 24.68 -70.50
N GLY A 142 -14.96 25.13 -71.69
CA GLY A 142 -15.81 25.16 -72.88
C GLY A 142 -16.38 26.53 -73.24
N ASP A 143 -16.17 27.55 -72.41
CA ASP A 143 -16.55 28.93 -72.71
C ASP A 143 -15.45 29.63 -73.56
N PRO A 144 -15.74 30.04 -74.82
CA PRO A 144 -14.77 30.69 -75.70
C PRO A 144 -14.31 32.07 -75.21
N GLU A 145 -15.07 32.76 -74.36
CA GLU A 145 -14.71 34.08 -73.83
C GLU A 145 -13.86 33.99 -72.55
N ALA A 146 -13.84 32.83 -71.89
CA ALA A 146 -13.16 32.62 -70.61
C ALA A 146 -11.71 32.11 -70.75
N VAL A 147 -11.15 32.02 -71.96
CA VAL A 147 -9.84 31.39 -72.23
C VAL A 147 -8.71 31.96 -71.37
N ASP A 148 -8.61 33.29 -71.28
CA ASP A 148 -7.56 33.95 -70.48
C ASP A 148 -7.73 33.70 -68.97
N ARG A 149 -8.99 33.72 -68.49
CA ARG A 149 -9.31 33.46 -67.08
C ARG A 149 -9.02 32.02 -66.70
N LEU A 150 -9.36 31.07 -67.59
CA LEU A 150 -9.11 29.65 -67.41
C LEU A 150 -7.61 29.33 -67.38
N LEU A 151 -6.81 30.00 -68.22
CA LEU A 151 -5.34 29.89 -68.20
C LEU A 151 -4.76 30.41 -66.87
N ALA A 152 -5.25 31.56 -66.38
CA ALA A 152 -4.84 32.12 -65.09
C ALA A 152 -5.18 31.19 -63.91
N LEU A 153 -6.40 30.66 -63.86
CA LEU A 153 -6.84 29.72 -62.83
C LEU A 153 -6.04 28.41 -62.84
N LYS A 154 -5.77 27.85 -64.04
CA LYS A 154 -4.92 26.65 -64.17
C LYS A 154 -3.49 26.91 -63.68
N ALA A 155 -2.93 28.11 -63.94
CA ALA A 155 -1.61 28.50 -63.42
C ALA A 155 -1.60 28.68 -61.89
N GLU A 156 -2.67 29.25 -61.32
CA GLU A 156 -2.83 29.38 -59.88
C GLU A 156 -2.97 28.01 -59.20
N LEU A 157 -3.82 27.14 -59.72
CA LEU A 157 -3.99 25.76 -59.24
C LEU A 157 -2.66 25.01 -59.27
N ALA A 158 -1.91 25.09 -60.38
CA ALA A 158 -0.60 24.46 -60.49
C ALA A 158 0.39 24.96 -59.41
N THR A 159 0.32 26.25 -59.06
CA THR A 159 1.13 26.85 -57.99
C THR A 159 0.71 26.34 -56.61
N GLN A 160 -0.59 26.27 -56.34
CA GLN A 160 -1.12 25.75 -55.08
C GLN A 160 -0.81 24.26 -54.91
N VAL A 161 -0.97 23.44 -55.95
CA VAL A 161 -0.64 22.01 -55.95
C VAL A 161 0.87 21.80 -55.70
N LYS A 162 1.74 22.56 -56.38
CA LYS A 162 3.19 22.50 -56.11
C LYS A 162 3.53 22.84 -54.65
N ARG A 163 2.87 23.85 -54.06
CA ARG A 163 3.06 24.18 -52.64
C ARG A 163 2.55 23.10 -51.70
N SER A 164 1.39 22.50 -51.99
CA SER A 164 0.80 21.45 -51.16
C SER A 164 1.65 20.18 -51.14
N GLN A 165 2.29 19.84 -52.27
CA GLN A 165 3.22 18.72 -52.39
C GLN A 165 4.55 18.98 -51.65
N ARG A 166 5.07 20.21 -51.69
CA ARG A 166 6.33 20.57 -51.03
C ARG A 166 6.24 20.68 -49.51
N ILE A 167 5.04 20.87 -48.95
CA ILE A 167 4.82 21.05 -47.52
C ILE A 167 4.06 19.82 -46.99
N PRO A 168 4.73 18.80 -46.42
CA PRO A 168 4.07 17.61 -45.89
C PRO A 168 3.08 17.92 -44.78
N TRP A 169 2.11 17.03 -44.57
CA TRP A 169 1.09 17.22 -43.52
C TRP A 169 1.71 17.08 -42.13
N ILE A 170 2.52 16.06 -41.92
CA ILE A 170 3.39 15.91 -40.75
C ILE A 170 4.81 15.78 -41.28
N ASP A 171 5.70 16.59 -40.74
CA ASP A 171 7.13 16.54 -41.01
C ASP A 171 7.84 15.95 -39.78
N PRO A 172 8.94 15.18 -39.92
CA PRO A 172 9.75 14.73 -38.79
C PRO A 172 10.08 15.83 -37.76
N ILE A 173 10.25 17.08 -38.19
CA ILE A 173 10.50 18.21 -37.27
C ILE A 173 9.29 18.57 -36.39
N ASP A 174 8.07 18.22 -36.82
CA ASP A 174 6.85 18.49 -36.06
C ASP A 174 6.68 17.49 -34.91
N VAL A 175 7.26 16.30 -35.06
CA VAL A 175 7.06 15.15 -34.18
C VAL A 175 7.61 15.43 -32.78
N ARG A 176 6.79 15.18 -31.76
CA ARG A 176 7.20 15.29 -30.35
C ARG A 176 6.82 14.05 -29.57
N TYR A 177 7.80 13.48 -28.88
CA TYR A 177 7.64 12.34 -27.98
C TYR A 177 7.65 12.82 -26.53
N ARG A 178 6.84 12.22 -25.68
CA ARG A 178 6.89 12.44 -24.23
C ARG A 178 8.20 11.85 -23.73
N ARG A 179 8.96 12.64 -22.97
CA ARG A 179 10.23 12.23 -22.37
C ARG A 179 9.98 11.90 -20.91
N PHE A 180 10.48 10.74 -20.48
CA PHE A 180 10.52 10.36 -19.09
C PHE A 180 11.98 10.24 -18.67
N GLU A 181 12.31 10.73 -17.48
CA GLU A 181 13.63 10.56 -16.89
C GLU A 181 13.51 9.75 -15.60
N PRO A 182 14.47 8.85 -15.34
CA PRO A 182 14.54 8.14 -14.07
C PRO A 182 15.02 9.12 -13.00
N VAL A 183 14.21 9.31 -11.96
CA VAL A 183 14.59 10.06 -10.76
C VAL A 183 14.80 9.05 -9.64
N PRO A 184 15.95 9.05 -8.96
CA PRO A 184 16.20 8.11 -7.88
C PRO A 184 15.24 8.41 -6.73
N ARG A 185 14.49 7.39 -6.30
CA ARG A 185 13.49 7.54 -5.24
C ARG A 185 14.15 7.25 -3.90
N PRO A 186 14.13 8.18 -2.92
CA PRO A 186 14.67 7.88 -1.61
C PRO A 186 13.79 6.83 -0.94
N VAL A 187 14.42 5.76 -0.47
CA VAL A 187 13.78 4.64 0.21
C VAL A 187 14.00 4.80 1.71
N ALA A 188 12.96 4.56 2.49
CA ALA A 188 13.10 4.45 3.93
C ALA A 188 13.66 3.06 4.26
N ARG A 189 14.85 3.02 4.86
CA ARG A 189 15.39 1.81 5.47
C ARG A 189 15.03 1.77 6.93
N ALA A 190 14.66 0.61 7.43
CA ALA A 190 14.32 0.45 8.83
C ALA A 190 14.91 -0.85 9.39
N VAL A 191 15.18 -0.87 10.68
CA VAL A 191 15.58 -2.07 11.42
C VAL A 191 14.62 -2.25 12.59
N MET A 192 14.13 -3.46 12.77
CA MET A 192 13.30 -3.85 13.91
C MET A 192 14.09 -4.78 14.82
N PHE A 193 14.32 -4.34 16.06
CA PHE A 193 14.91 -5.13 17.12
C PHE A 193 13.84 -5.88 17.91
N CYS A 194 13.93 -7.20 17.91
CA CYS A 194 13.03 -8.09 18.66
C CYS A 194 13.77 -8.55 19.92
N LEU A 195 13.41 -7.98 21.08
CA LEU A 195 14.04 -8.30 22.37
C LEU A 195 13.16 -9.26 23.18
N MET A 196 13.47 -10.56 23.15
CA MET A 196 12.72 -11.58 23.88
C MET A 196 13.42 -11.96 25.18
N ASP A 197 12.67 -11.93 26.27
CA ASP A 197 13.07 -12.51 27.54
C ASP A 197 12.92 -14.04 27.48
N VAL A 198 13.99 -14.77 27.83
CA VAL A 198 13.97 -16.24 27.89
C VAL A 198 14.34 -16.75 29.28
N SER A 199 14.25 -15.88 30.28
CA SER A 199 14.54 -16.19 31.69
C SER A 199 13.65 -17.30 32.27
N GLY A 200 13.99 -17.69 33.50
CA GLY A 200 13.27 -18.70 34.26
C GLY A 200 11.90 -18.24 34.79
N SER A 201 11.65 -16.93 34.92
CA SER A 201 10.36 -16.40 35.37
C SER A 201 9.27 -16.56 34.29
N MET A 202 9.68 -16.57 33.02
CA MET A 202 8.80 -16.76 31.88
C MET A 202 8.33 -18.22 31.72
N THR A 203 7.06 -18.47 32.03
CA THR A 203 6.39 -19.77 31.80
C THR A 203 6.30 -20.13 30.31
N GLU A 204 6.10 -21.41 29.98
CA GLU A 204 5.94 -21.86 28.58
C GLU A 204 4.78 -21.13 27.86
N ASP A 205 3.69 -20.87 28.57
CA ASP A 205 2.53 -20.14 28.02
C ASP A 205 2.87 -18.68 27.71
N MET A 206 3.65 -18.01 28.58
CA MET A 206 4.13 -16.65 28.32
C MET A 206 5.09 -16.60 27.14
N LYS A 207 5.99 -17.60 27.03
CA LYS A 207 6.89 -17.77 25.88
C LYS A 207 6.11 -18.02 24.58
N ASP A 208 5.04 -18.82 24.60
CA ASP A 208 4.16 -19.04 23.45
C ASP A 208 3.45 -17.74 23.02
N LEU A 209 2.95 -16.93 23.96
CA LEU A 209 2.35 -15.63 23.67
C LEU A 209 3.35 -14.68 23.01
N ALA A 210 4.55 -14.54 23.58
CA ALA A 210 5.60 -13.68 23.03
C ALA A 210 6.02 -14.14 21.63
N LYS A 211 6.23 -15.45 21.42
CA LYS A 211 6.58 -16.01 20.11
C LYS A 211 5.51 -15.71 19.06
N ARG A 212 4.23 -15.90 19.38
CA ARG A 212 3.12 -15.57 18.46
C ARG A 212 3.09 -14.09 18.09
N PHE A 213 3.35 -13.20 19.05
CA PHE A 213 3.46 -11.77 18.77
C PHE A 213 4.59 -11.48 17.78
N TYR A 214 5.79 -12.02 18.01
CA TYR A 214 6.93 -11.83 17.09
C TYR A 214 6.73 -12.50 15.73
N THR A 215 6.07 -13.65 15.66
CA THR A 215 5.69 -14.25 14.37
C THR A 215 4.76 -13.33 13.58
N LEU A 216 3.76 -12.73 14.24
CA LEU A 216 2.88 -11.76 13.59
C LEU A 216 3.66 -10.52 13.13
N LEU A 217 4.58 -10.01 13.97
CA LEU A 217 5.46 -8.89 13.63
C LEU A 217 6.32 -9.19 12.40
N PHE A 218 6.93 -10.37 12.37
CA PHE A 218 7.74 -10.84 11.26
C PHE A 218 6.95 -10.91 9.95
N LEU A 219 5.76 -11.53 9.97
CA LEU A 219 4.88 -11.63 8.81
C LEU A 219 4.42 -10.25 8.32
N PHE A 220 4.11 -9.34 9.25
CA PHE A 220 3.77 -7.96 8.95
C PHE A 220 4.92 -7.24 8.22
N LEU A 221 6.13 -7.30 8.77
CA LEU A 221 7.27 -6.56 8.23
C LEU A 221 7.72 -7.10 6.87
N GLN A 222 7.85 -8.42 6.72
CA GLN A 222 8.26 -9.04 5.47
C GLN A 222 7.27 -8.78 4.32
N ARG A 223 5.96 -8.71 4.62
CA ARG A 223 4.95 -8.48 3.59
C ARG A 223 4.80 -7.01 3.22
N ARG A 224 4.90 -6.10 4.20
CA ARG A 224 4.63 -4.67 3.99
C ARG A 224 5.85 -3.87 3.54
N TYR A 225 7.05 -4.32 3.86
CA TYR A 225 8.29 -3.59 3.62
C TYR A 225 9.34 -4.45 2.94
N LYS A 226 9.97 -3.91 1.89
CA LYS A 226 11.05 -4.58 1.15
C LYS A 226 12.43 -4.39 1.78
N HIS A 227 12.60 -3.33 2.56
CA HIS A 227 13.91 -2.88 3.08
C HIS A 227 13.84 -2.69 4.60
N VAL A 228 13.43 -3.76 5.30
CA VAL A 228 13.45 -3.85 6.75
C VAL A 228 14.37 -4.98 7.17
N ASP A 229 15.33 -4.66 8.03
CA ASP A 229 16.19 -5.64 8.67
C ASP A 229 15.56 -6.07 10.00
N LEU A 230 15.68 -7.35 10.33
CA LEU A 230 15.20 -7.91 11.59
C LEU A 230 16.40 -8.39 12.40
N VAL A 231 16.53 -7.89 13.62
CA VAL A 231 17.57 -8.32 14.58
C VAL A 231 16.88 -8.95 15.77
N PHE A 232 17.25 -10.18 16.08
CA PHE A 232 16.70 -10.93 17.20
C PHE A 232 17.70 -10.95 18.34
N ILE A 233 17.31 -10.44 19.50
CA ILE A 233 18.12 -10.47 20.72
C ILE A 233 17.32 -11.23 21.77
N ARG A 234 17.93 -12.29 22.29
CA ARG A 234 17.42 -12.98 23.47
C ARG A 234 18.20 -12.51 24.69
N HIS A 235 17.56 -12.47 25.84
CA HIS A 235 18.25 -12.12 27.07
C HIS A 235 17.83 -12.96 28.26
N THR A 236 18.80 -13.17 29.14
CA THR A 236 18.63 -13.68 30.51
C THR A 236 19.49 -12.80 31.43
N HIS A 237 20.46 -13.39 32.13
CA HIS A 237 21.58 -12.71 32.78
C HIS A 237 22.67 -12.27 31.79
N GLU A 238 22.65 -12.82 30.58
CA GLU A 238 23.43 -12.39 29.42
C GLU A 238 22.50 -12.23 28.22
N ALA A 239 22.85 -11.35 27.29
CA ALA A 239 22.12 -11.13 26.05
C ALA A 239 23.01 -11.45 24.84
N ALA A 240 22.39 -11.98 23.79
CA ALA A 240 23.07 -12.26 22.54
C ALA A 240 22.13 -12.04 21.36
N GLU A 241 22.69 -11.52 20.27
CA GLU A 241 22.06 -11.60 18.96
C GLU A 241 22.02 -13.06 18.49
N VAL A 242 20.86 -13.48 17.99
CA VAL A 242 20.63 -14.84 17.50
C VAL A 242 19.91 -14.82 16.15
N ASP A 243 19.96 -15.94 15.45
CA ASP A 243 19.14 -16.13 14.24
C ASP A 243 17.67 -16.42 14.58
N GLU A 244 16.81 -16.37 13.55
CA GLU A 244 15.38 -16.62 13.65
C GLU A 244 15.05 -17.99 14.26
N GLN A 245 15.74 -19.05 13.84
CA GLN A 245 15.47 -20.41 14.31
C GLN A 245 15.79 -20.52 15.80
N THR A 246 16.94 -20.00 16.21
CA THR A 246 17.35 -19.99 17.61
C THR A 246 16.39 -19.15 18.46
N PHE A 247 15.95 -17.99 17.97
CA PHE A 247 15.01 -17.10 18.67
C PHE A 247 13.66 -17.79 18.98
N PHE A 248 13.08 -18.51 18.01
CA PHE A 248 11.77 -19.14 18.18
C PHE A 248 11.82 -20.53 18.83
N HIS A 249 12.94 -21.25 18.74
CA HIS A 249 12.99 -22.68 19.13
C HIS A 249 13.92 -23.01 20.30
N SER A 250 14.81 -22.09 20.73
CA SER A 250 15.70 -22.35 21.86
C SER A 250 14.94 -22.55 23.19
N ARG A 251 15.55 -23.35 24.09
CA ARG A 251 15.01 -23.73 25.41
C ARG A 251 15.88 -23.26 26.58
N GLU A 252 16.84 -22.37 26.34
CA GLU A 252 17.70 -21.85 27.40
C GLU A 252 16.89 -21.06 28.44
N THR A 253 17.34 -21.13 29.69
CA THR A 253 16.77 -20.42 30.84
C THR A 253 17.89 -19.85 31.71
N GLY A 254 17.61 -18.78 32.44
CA GLY A 254 18.58 -18.09 33.29
C GLY A 254 17.93 -17.01 34.14
N GLY A 255 18.74 -16.17 34.79
CA GLY A 255 18.26 -14.99 35.50
C GLY A 255 17.70 -13.92 34.55
N THR A 256 17.16 -12.83 35.10
CA THR A 256 16.51 -11.77 34.32
C THR A 256 17.24 -10.44 34.53
N LEU A 257 18.06 -10.03 33.55
CA LEU A 257 18.75 -8.74 33.50
C LEU A 257 18.44 -8.04 32.18
N VAL A 258 17.47 -7.13 32.20
CA VAL A 258 17.02 -6.41 30.99
C VAL A 258 18.10 -5.48 30.44
N SER A 259 18.96 -4.90 31.30
CA SER A 259 20.02 -4.01 30.84
C SER A 259 20.95 -4.68 29.83
N THR A 260 21.18 -6.00 29.94
CA THR A 260 22.03 -6.74 29.00
C THR A 260 21.47 -6.73 27.59
N ALA A 261 20.15 -6.84 27.43
CA ALA A 261 19.48 -6.77 26.12
C ALA A 261 19.66 -5.39 25.48
N LEU A 262 19.53 -4.32 26.27
CA LEU A 262 19.69 -2.95 25.79
C LEU A 262 21.13 -2.63 25.45
N GLU A 263 22.09 -3.17 26.19
CA GLU A 263 23.52 -3.04 25.88
C GLU A 263 23.87 -3.75 24.58
N GLU A 264 23.33 -4.94 24.36
CA GLU A 264 23.54 -5.68 23.12
C GLU A 264 22.89 -4.96 21.94
N MET A 265 21.66 -4.45 22.12
CA MET A 265 21.00 -3.60 21.13
C MET A 265 21.84 -2.37 20.80
N ARG A 266 22.40 -1.67 21.80
CA ARG A 266 23.27 -0.51 21.58
C ARG A 266 24.47 -0.87 20.71
N LYS A 267 25.19 -1.95 21.04
CA LYS A 267 26.35 -2.39 20.25
C LYS A 267 25.97 -2.64 18.79
N VAL A 268 24.89 -3.38 18.57
CA VAL A 268 24.41 -3.67 17.21
C VAL A 268 24.03 -2.38 16.44
N VAL A 269 23.38 -1.42 17.12
CA VAL A 269 23.04 -0.13 16.52
C VAL A 269 24.30 0.64 16.12
N GLU A 270 25.30 0.71 17.01
CA GLU A 270 26.57 1.41 16.76
C GLU A 270 27.36 0.76 15.61
N ASP A 271 27.38 -0.58 15.55
CA ASP A 271 28.18 -1.31 14.56
C ASP A 271 27.55 -1.36 13.17
N ARG A 272 26.21 -1.50 13.07
CA ARG A 272 25.52 -1.78 11.79
C ARG A 272 24.46 -0.77 11.39
N TYR A 273 23.85 -0.06 12.35
CA TYR A 273 22.63 0.72 12.10
C TYR A 273 22.73 2.15 12.61
N PRO A 274 23.59 3.00 12.02
CA PRO A 274 23.74 4.38 12.45
C PRO A 274 22.40 5.14 12.38
N PRO A 275 21.95 5.81 13.47
CA PRO A 275 20.65 6.48 13.52
C PRO A 275 20.47 7.60 12.50
N SER A 276 21.55 8.13 11.90
CA SER A 276 21.44 9.14 10.84
C SER A 276 20.86 8.59 9.53
N ASP A 277 20.93 7.26 9.35
CA ASP A 277 20.69 6.60 8.06
C ASP A 277 19.52 5.61 8.15
N TRP A 278 19.27 5.04 9.34
CA TRP A 278 18.26 4.02 9.58
C TRP A 278 17.12 4.50 10.46
N ASN A 279 15.91 4.05 10.15
CA ASN A 279 14.79 4.13 11.09
C ASN A 279 14.84 2.93 12.04
N ILE A 280 15.08 3.16 13.32
CA ILE A 280 15.32 2.12 14.32
C ILE A 280 14.05 1.93 15.15
N TYR A 281 13.60 0.69 15.23
CA TYR A 281 12.42 0.28 15.99
C TYR A 281 12.80 -0.83 16.95
N ALA A 282 12.14 -0.89 18.10
CA ALA A 282 12.31 -2.00 19.02
C ALA A 282 10.96 -2.51 19.54
N ALA A 283 10.87 -3.83 19.70
CA ALA A 283 9.76 -4.52 20.32
C ALA A 283 10.31 -5.48 21.38
N GLN A 284 10.09 -5.15 22.66
CA GLN A 284 10.49 -5.97 23.80
C GLN A 284 9.29 -6.76 24.34
N ALA A 285 9.48 -8.05 24.58
CA ALA A 285 8.52 -8.90 25.27
C ALA A 285 9.16 -9.55 26.50
N SER A 286 8.53 -9.37 27.66
CA SER A 286 8.97 -9.94 28.96
C SER A 286 7.76 -10.13 29.88
N ASP A 287 7.92 -10.89 30.96
CA ASP A 287 6.90 -11.06 32.00
C ASP A 287 6.86 -9.90 33.02
N GLY A 288 7.79 -8.95 32.94
CA GLY A 288 7.83 -7.77 33.80
C GLY A 288 8.76 -7.88 35.01
N ASP A 289 9.34 -9.06 35.25
CA ASP A 289 10.30 -9.29 36.32
C ASP A 289 11.68 -8.74 35.94
N ASN A 290 12.38 -8.15 36.90
CA ASN A 290 13.75 -7.69 36.69
C ASN A 290 14.50 -7.65 38.02
N ALA A 291 15.82 -7.90 37.98
CA ALA A 291 16.61 -7.80 39.20
C ALA A 291 16.57 -6.38 39.77
N ALA A 292 16.40 -6.25 41.10
CA ALA A 292 16.21 -4.95 41.77
C ALA A 292 17.34 -3.93 41.50
N GLY A 293 18.58 -4.39 41.28
CA GLY A 293 19.72 -3.53 40.92
C GLY A 293 19.79 -3.14 39.45
N ASP A 294 19.01 -3.79 38.57
CA ASP A 294 19.07 -3.62 37.13
C ASP A 294 18.11 -2.54 36.62
N SER A 295 16.95 -2.37 37.25
CA SER A 295 15.89 -1.45 36.78
C SER A 295 16.37 0.00 36.62
N GLN A 296 17.23 0.49 37.52
CA GLN A 296 17.80 1.85 37.41
C GLN A 296 18.78 1.96 36.22
N ARG A 297 19.58 0.92 35.97
CA ARG A 297 20.50 0.86 34.83
C ARG A 297 19.72 0.81 33.51
N THR A 298 18.69 -0.02 33.46
CA THR A 298 17.78 -0.16 32.31
C THR A 298 17.08 1.16 31.97
N ALA A 299 16.55 1.87 32.97
CA ALA A 299 15.95 3.19 32.75
C ALA A 299 16.93 4.20 32.16
N ARG A 300 18.16 4.28 32.68
CA ARG A 300 19.22 5.16 32.16
C ARG A 300 19.60 4.81 30.73
N LEU A 301 19.82 3.53 30.43
CA LEU A 301 20.13 3.07 29.08
C LEU A 301 19.03 3.41 28.07
N LEU A 302 17.76 3.27 28.47
CA LEU A 302 16.64 3.67 27.63
C LEU A 302 16.64 5.17 27.34
N ILE A 303 16.70 6.00 28.39
CA ILE A 303 16.63 7.46 28.25
C ILE A 303 17.82 8.01 27.48
N ASP A 304 19.02 7.61 27.89
CA ASP A 304 20.25 8.28 27.44
C ASP A 304 20.73 7.75 26.09
N THR A 305 20.33 6.54 25.70
CA THR A 305 20.90 5.86 24.53
C THR A 305 19.88 5.30 23.55
N ILE A 306 18.97 4.44 24.01
CA ILE A 306 18.09 3.68 23.09
C ILE A 306 16.96 4.55 22.53
N LEU A 307 16.20 5.24 23.37
CA LEU A 307 15.07 6.06 22.94
C LEU A 307 15.48 7.22 22.02
N PRO A 308 16.63 7.92 22.22
CA PRO A 308 17.11 8.93 21.28
C PRO A 308 17.47 8.37 19.89
N ALA A 309 17.90 7.10 19.80
CA ALA A 309 18.22 6.44 18.54
C ALA A 309 16.96 5.90 17.83
N CYS A 310 15.99 5.43 18.61
CA CYS A 310 14.75 4.83 18.12
C CYS A 310 13.72 5.86 17.63
N GLN A 311 12.90 5.46 16.65
CA GLN A 311 11.70 6.19 16.24
C GLN A 311 10.50 5.76 17.06
N TYR A 312 10.48 4.49 17.49
CA TYR A 312 9.40 3.94 18.28
C TYR A 312 9.87 2.71 19.06
N TYR A 313 9.49 2.63 20.33
CA TYR A 313 9.78 1.50 21.21
C TYR A 313 8.48 0.90 21.74
N ALA A 314 8.24 -0.39 21.50
CA ALA A 314 7.07 -1.10 22.00
C ALA A 314 7.49 -2.09 23.09
N TYR A 315 6.90 -1.97 24.27
CA TYR A 315 7.02 -2.95 25.35
C TYR A 315 5.72 -3.74 25.51
N ILE A 316 5.85 -5.06 25.46
CA ILE A 316 4.77 -6.02 25.65
C ILE A 316 5.07 -6.81 26.92
N GLU A 317 4.21 -6.65 27.92
CA GLU A 317 4.24 -7.47 29.11
C GLU A 317 3.32 -8.69 28.94
N VAL A 318 3.86 -9.90 29.09
CA VAL A 318 3.09 -11.15 29.00
C VAL A 318 2.88 -11.75 30.39
N GLY A 319 1.63 -11.98 30.78
CA GLY A 319 1.32 -12.47 32.12
C GLY A 319 -0.13 -12.92 32.27
N ARG A 320 -0.44 -13.70 33.31
CA ARG A 320 -1.81 -14.14 33.62
C ARG A 320 -2.44 -13.23 34.67
N ASP A 321 -3.77 -13.11 34.65
CA ASP A 321 -4.55 -12.43 35.70
C ASP A 321 -4.31 -13.01 37.11
N SER A 322 -3.66 -14.17 37.29
CA SER A 322 -3.28 -14.68 38.62
C SER A 322 -2.17 -13.88 39.32
N GLU A 323 -1.76 -12.73 38.78
CA GLU A 323 -1.10 -11.66 39.53
C GLU A 323 -2.07 -10.78 40.34
N HIS A 324 -3.38 -11.04 40.30
CA HIS A 324 -4.21 -10.70 41.46
C HIS A 324 -3.65 -11.52 42.63
N GLY A 325 -3.14 -10.84 43.66
CA GLY A 325 -2.83 -11.52 44.91
C GLY A 325 -4.08 -12.17 45.49
N MET A 326 -3.96 -12.70 46.72
CA MET A 326 -5.11 -13.22 47.47
C MET A 326 -6.35 -12.33 47.25
N PRO A 327 -7.57 -12.89 47.07
CA PRO A 327 -8.78 -12.10 46.93
C PRO A 327 -8.83 -10.98 47.99
N GLY A 328 -8.77 -9.71 47.57
CA GLY A 328 -8.66 -8.54 48.45
C GLY A 328 -7.28 -7.86 48.52
N PHE A 329 -6.23 -8.43 47.92
CA PHE A 329 -4.89 -7.85 47.80
C PHE A 329 -4.42 -7.88 46.34
N PRO A 330 -4.81 -6.90 45.50
CA PRO A 330 -4.24 -6.78 44.16
C PRO A 330 -2.71 -6.62 44.26
N ARG A 331 -1.92 -7.44 43.54
CA ARG A 331 -0.50 -7.11 43.42
C ARG A 331 -0.38 -5.85 42.57
N GLY A 332 0.48 -4.95 43.00
CA GLY A 332 0.81 -3.76 42.24
C GLY A 332 1.51 -4.11 40.91
N PRO A 333 1.72 -3.11 40.04
CA PRO A 333 2.41 -3.31 38.76
C PRO A 333 3.79 -3.93 38.96
N THR A 334 4.25 -4.68 37.96
CA THR A 334 5.60 -5.28 37.89
C THR A 334 6.69 -4.20 37.92
N ASP A 335 7.93 -4.62 38.19
CA ASP A 335 9.05 -3.68 38.34
C ASP A 335 9.38 -2.95 37.03
N LEU A 336 9.35 -3.67 35.89
CA LEU A 336 9.54 -3.06 34.58
C LEU A 336 8.38 -2.15 34.21
N TRP A 337 7.13 -2.55 34.48
CA TRP A 337 5.98 -1.70 34.18
C TRP A 337 6.06 -0.37 34.90
N ARG A 338 6.36 -0.36 36.21
CA ARG A 338 6.52 0.90 36.96
C ARG A 338 7.64 1.76 36.39
N THR A 339 8.77 1.13 36.08
CA THR A 339 9.95 1.83 35.56
C THR A 339 9.64 2.50 34.23
N TYR A 340 9.02 1.78 33.30
CA TYR A 340 8.73 2.28 31.96
C TYR A 340 7.56 3.26 31.94
N GLU A 341 6.56 3.07 32.81
CA GLU A 341 5.42 3.99 32.93
C GLU A 341 5.87 5.40 33.35
N GLN A 342 6.90 5.50 34.19
CA GLN A 342 7.53 6.78 34.53
C GLN A 342 8.18 7.44 33.30
N LEU A 343 8.81 6.66 32.42
CA LEU A 343 9.43 7.15 31.18
C LEU A 343 8.38 7.65 30.19
N VAL A 344 7.32 6.86 29.97
CA VAL A 344 6.21 7.23 29.08
C VAL A 344 5.51 8.49 29.59
N SER A 345 5.28 8.58 30.90
CA SER A 345 4.68 9.78 31.54
C SER A 345 5.56 11.02 31.38
N ALA A 346 6.89 10.85 31.26
CA ALA A 346 7.84 11.92 30.97
C ALA A 346 7.93 12.28 29.47
N GLY A 347 7.14 11.63 28.60
CA GLY A 347 7.07 11.94 27.16
C GLY A 347 7.99 11.09 26.27
N ALA A 348 8.50 9.96 26.75
CA ALA A 348 9.26 9.04 25.93
C ALA A 348 8.43 8.51 24.72
N PRO A 349 9.01 8.35 23.52
CA PRO A 349 8.35 7.82 22.33
C PRO A 349 8.20 6.28 22.42
N MET A 350 7.48 5.84 23.44
CA MET A 350 7.36 4.45 23.85
C MET A 350 5.90 4.09 24.11
N ALA A 351 5.50 2.90 23.66
CA ALA A 351 4.18 2.33 23.92
C ALA A 351 4.31 1.09 24.80
N MET A 352 3.38 0.95 25.75
CA MET A 352 3.34 -0.17 26.68
C MET A 352 1.99 -0.87 26.61
N LYS A 353 1.99 -2.19 26.45
CA LYS A 353 0.77 -3.01 26.39
C LYS A 353 0.95 -4.31 27.15
N LYS A 354 -0.15 -4.83 27.70
CA LYS A 354 -0.20 -6.16 28.31
C LYS A 354 -0.91 -7.12 27.38
N VAL A 355 -0.40 -8.35 27.30
CA VAL A 355 -1.04 -9.44 26.57
C VAL A 355 -1.23 -10.61 27.53
N ARG A 356 -2.49 -10.89 27.85
CA ARG A 356 -2.85 -11.91 28.85
C ARG A 356 -3.19 -13.25 28.23
N ASN A 357 -3.72 -13.21 27.02
CA ASN A 357 -4.17 -14.39 26.31
C ASN A 357 -3.96 -14.24 24.80
N ARG A 358 -4.11 -15.37 24.09
CA ARG A 358 -3.89 -15.44 22.64
C ARG A 358 -4.82 -14.55 21.82
N ARG A 359 -6.01 -14.22 22.34
CA ARG A 359 -7.02 -13.41 21.63
C ARG A 359 -6.66 -11.93 21.66
N GLU A 360 -5.89 -11.49 22.65
CA GLU A 360 -5.43 -10.10 22.80
C GLU A 360 -4.23 -9.76 21.92
N ILE A 361 -3.49 -10.76 21.41
CA ILE A 361 -2.29 -10.53 20.59
C ILE A 361 -2.57 -9.59 19.42
N PHE A 362 -3.61 -9.87 18.64
CA PHE A 362 -3.91 -9.06 17.46
C PHE A 362 -4.46 -7.66 17.79
N PRO A 363 -5.45 -7.49 18.68
CA PRO A 363 -5.88 -6.17 19.13
C PRO A 363 -4.71 -5.30 19.61
N VAL A 364 -3.83 -5.86 20.45
CA VAL A 364 -2.64 -5.16 20.95
C VAL A 364 -1.67 -4.83 19.82
N PHE A 365 -1.42 -5.78 18.91
CA PHE A 365 -0.58 -5.54 17.75
C PHE A 365 -1.09 -4.39 16.89
N ARG A 366 -2.41 -4.37 16.63
CA ARG A 366 -3.06 -3.29 15.89
C ARG A 366 -2.94 -1.96 16.62
N GLU A 367 -3.12 -1.91 17.93
CA GLU A 367 -2.93 -0.66 18.68
C GLU A 367 -1.49 -0.14 18.63
N LEU A 368 -0.51 -1.04 18.60
CA LEU A 368 0.91 -0.66 18.54
C LEU A 368 1.36 -0.19 17.15
N PHE A 369 0.74 -0.69 16.08
CA PHE A 369 1.18 -0.46 14.69
C PHE A 369 0.07 0.04 13.76
N ALA A 370 -1.06 0.54 14.27
CA ALA A 370 -2.11 1.10 13.44
C ALA A 370 -1.63 2.37 12.72
N LYS A 371 -2.10 2.55 11.48
CA LYS A 371 -1.93 3.80 10.75
C LYS A 371 -2.50 4.98 11.55
N ARG A 372 -1.76 6.08 11.60
CA ARG A 372 -2.16 7.29 12.37
C ARG A 372 -3.54 7.83 11.98
N GLY A 373 -3.92 7.72 10.71
CA GLY A 373 -5.23 8.16 10.23
C GLY A 373 -6.42 7.38 10.81
N ILE A 374 -6.23 6.13 11.20
CA ILE A 374 -7.29 5.26 11.74
C ILE A 374 -7.47 5.49 13.25
N LEU A 375 -6.40 5.88 13.96
CA LEU A 375 -6.44 6.13 15.40
C LEU A 375 -7.19 7.42 15.78
N GLU A 376 -7.30 8.39 14.87
CA GLU A 376 -8.09 9.61 15.09
C GLU A 376 -9.60 9.38 14.87
N GLU A 377 -9.99 8.57 13.88
CA GLU A 377 -11.40 8.21 13.65
C GLU A 377 -11.98 7.32 14.76
N ALA A 378 -11.16 6.53 15.45
CA ALA A 378 -11.61 5.69 16.57
C ALA A 378 -11.79 6.45 17.90
N LYS A 379 -11.32 7.71 17.97
CA LYS A 379 -11.40 8.57 19.16
C LYS A 379 -12.39 9.72 19.03
N GLY A 380 -12.95 9.95 17.84
CA GLY A 380 -14.09 10.84 17.59
C GLY A 380 -15.39 10.07 17.60
#